data_AF-A0A9C7Z4Y1-F1
#
_entry.id   AF-A0A9C7Z4Y1-F1
#
_cell.length_a   1.000
_cell.length_b   1.000
_cell.length_c   1.000
_cell.angle_alpha   90.00
_cell.angle_beta   90.00
_cell.angle_gamma   90.00
#
_symmetry.space_group_name_H-M   'P 1'
#
loop_
_entity.id
_entity.type
_entity.pdbx_description
1 polymer ?
#
loop_
_entity_poly.entity_id
_entity_poly.type
_entity_poly.pdbx_seq_one_letter_code
_entity_poly.pdbx_strand_id
1 'polypeptide(L)'
;MRALDEEAKRAGVILLNEIGVDPGIDHMSAMKVIDHVRNNGGELVSFSSYCGGLPAPDANDNPFGYKFSWSPRGVVLAGKNPARFLKNGEVVDIPGEELFANHWPVEIEGFGTLEGYPNRDSIPYIDTYGVHGVKSMFRGTLRYPGWCETLKKIAELGLLDETEREDLSGLSLAQFTAKMIGSSSANLKADVSTFLHIDEGSFVISNLEWLGLFSDDSVPAGAKSPLDVLAGRMLEKMQYAPGERDMLIMQHEFIAKYPDRTEKTTSTMIDYGIPHGDTSMSRTVGLPAAIATRLILEGKINLTGVQVPVMPEIYEPVLAELDSMGIKFTEKTEVI
;
A
#
# COMPACT_ATOMS: atom_id res chain seq x y z
N MET A 1 -11.64 13.25 12.67
CA MET A 1 -10.90 14.53 12.82
C MET A 1 -11.65 15.71 12.22
N ARG A 2 -12.10 15.68 10.96
CA ARG A 2 -12.75 16.84 10.26
C ARG A 2 -13.79 17.63 11.07
N ALA A 3 -14.65 16.97 11.86
CA ALA A 3 -15.66 17.64 12.68
C ALA A 3 -15.09 18.64 13.73
N LEU A 4 -13.80 18.53 14.06
CA LEU A 4 -13.11 19.37 15.04
C LEU A 4 -12.45 20.62 14.43
N ASP A 5 -12.56 20.83 13.11
CA ASP A 5 -11.81 21.87 12.40
C ASP A 5 -12.08 23.29 12.94
N GLU A 6 -13.36 23.67 13.05
CA GLU A 6 -13.75 24.98 13.56
C GLU A 6 -13.37 25.20 15.03
N GLU A 7 -13.38 24.14 15.84
CA GLU A 7 -12.93 24.21 17.23
C GLU A 7 -11.42 24.41 17.32
N ALA A 8 -10.64 23.67 16.52
CA ALA A 8 -9.19 23.80 16.47
C ALA A 8 -8.75 25.19 15.96
N LYS A 9 -9.42 25.72 14.93
CA LYS A 9 -9.21 27.11 14.45
C LYS A 9 -9.49 28.14 15.54
N ARG A 10 -10.62 28.04 16.24
CA ARG A 10 -10.97 28.95 17.34
C ARG A 10 -9.98 28.89 18.49
N ALA A 11 -9.43 27.71 18.78
CA ALA A 11 -8.42 27.51 19.81
C ALA A 11 -7.01 27.95 19.35
N GLY A 12 -6.82 28.30 18.08
CA GLY A 12 -5.52 28.67 17.53
C GLY A 12 -4.53 27.50 17.48
N VAL A 13 -5.03 26.26 17.39
CA VAL A 13 -4.20 25.05 17.36
C VAL A 13 -4.29 24.34 16.02
N ILE A 14 -3.25 23.59 15.69
CA ILE A 14 -3.21 22.69 14.53
C ILE A 14 -3.43 21.24 14.97
N LEU A 15 -4.26 20.53 14.22
CA LEU A 15 -4.40 19.08 14.27
C LEU A 15 -3.90 18.54 12.92
N LEU A 16 -2.58 18.39 12.78
CA LEU A 16 -1.96 17.88 11.56
C LEU A 16 -2.03 16.35 11.54
N ASN A 17 -2.65 15.81 10.48
CA ASN A 17 -2.80 14.38 10.24
C ASN A 17 -2.06 13.99 8.97
N GLU A 18 -2.05 12.69 8.66
CA GLU A 18 -1.63 12.19 7.35
C GLU A 18 -0.22 12.68 7.00
N ILE A 19 0.71 12.62 7.96
CA ILE A 19 2.11 13.10 7.85
C ILE A 19 3.11 11.96 8.04
N GLY A 20 2.85 10.83 7.36
CA GLY A 20 3.77 9.69 7.27
C GLY A 20 4.28 9.52 5.84
N VAL A 21 4.14 8.31 5.29
CA VAL A 21 4.52 7.98 3.90
C VAL A 21 3.32 7.96 2.96
N ASP A 22 2.32 7.13 3.27
CA ASP A 22 1.07 6.95 2.53
C ASP A 22 -0.01 6.61 3.58
N PRO A 23 -0.73 7.61 4.13
CA PRO A 23 -0.73 9.01 3.71
C PRO A 23 0.36 9.91 4.38
N GLY A 24 0.96 10.80 3.58
CA GLY A 24 1.97 11.80 3.97
C GLY A 24 2.85 12.26 2.82
N ILE A 25 4.00 11.61 2.64
CA ILE A 25 4.92 11.90 1.52
C ILE A 25 4.18 11.86 0.18
N ASP A 26 3.23 10.95 0.00
CA ASP A 26 2.40 10.87 -1.21
C ASP A 26 1.62 12.16 -1.50
N HIS A 27 0.97 12.75 -0.49
CA HIS A 27 0.27 14.03 -0.61
C HIS A 27 1.23 15.16 -0.96
N MET A 28 2.32 15.26 -0.19
CA MET A 28 3.28 16.34 -0.29
C MET A 28 3.93 16.38 -1.67
N SER A 29 4.41 15.23 -2.13
CA SER A 29 5.06 15.09 -3.44
C SER A 29 4.08 15.25 -4.60
N ALA A 30 2.84 14.78 -4.47
CA ALA A 30 1.80 15.03 -5.46
C ALA A 30 1.49 16.52 -5.59
N MET A 31 1.23 17.21 -4.48
CA MET A 31 0.87 18.63 -4.47
C MET A 31 2.00 19.51 -4.99
N LYS A 32 3.27 19.20 -4.68
CA LYS A 32 4.43 19.92 -5.22
C LYS A 32 4.42 19.95 -6.76
N VAL A 33 4.11 18.83 -7.42
CA VAL A 33 4.04 18.75 -8.89
C VAL A 33 2.75 19.40 -9.41
N ILE A 34 1.61 19.16 -8.77
CA ILE A 34 0.33 19.74 -9.16
C ILE A 34 0.38 21.28 -9.12
N ASP A 35 0.93 21.86 -8.07
CA ASP A 35 1.05 23.31 -7.93
C ASP A 35 2.09 23.87 -8.90
N HIS A 36 3.17 23.12 -9.21
CA HIS A 36 4.08 23.49 -10.29
C HIS A 36 3.35 23.56 -11.65
N VAL A 37 2.52 22.57 -11.98
CA VAL A 37 1.71 22.56 -13.21
C VAL A 37 0.81 23.80 -13.28
N ARG A 38 0.04 24.05 -12.21
CA ARG A 38 -0.88 25.21 -12.12
C ARG A 38 -0.16 26.54 -12.26
N ASN A 39 0.96 26.71 -11.54
CA ASN A 39 1.73 27.95 -11.55
C ASN A 39 2.37 28.25 -12.92
N ASN A 40 2.51 27.24 -13.77
CA ASN A 40 3.00 27.38 -15.15
C ASN A 40 1.87 27.37 -16.21
N GLY A 41 0.61 27.60 -15.78
CA GLY A 41 -0.53 27.72 -16.68
C GLY A 41 -1.01 26.39 -17.27
N GLY A 42 -0.62 25.27 -16.67
CA GLY A 42 -1.11 23.94 -17.03
C GLY A 42 -2.32 23.52 -16.21
N GLU A 43 -3.10 22.60 -16.77
CA GLU A 43 -4.23 21.95 -16.13
C GLU A 43 -3.96 20.45 -16.00
N LEU A 44 -4.19 19.90 -14.80
CA LEU A 44 -4.04 18.46 -14.58
C LEU A 44 -5.20 17.70 -15.24
N VAL A 45 -4.87 16.71 -16.07
CA VAL A 45 -5.82 15.86 -16.79
C VAL A 45 -5.95 14.49 -16.13
N SER A 46 -4.82 13.91 -15.70
CA SER A 46 -4.75 12.58 -15.08
C SER A 46 -3.76 12.58 -13.93
N PHE A 47 -4.12 11.93 -12.84
CA PHE A 47 -3.21 11.60 -11.75
C PHE A 47 -3.33 10.13 -11.39
N SER A 48 -2.19 9.45 -11.31
CA SER A 48 -2.10 8.13 -10.69
C SER A 48 -0.94 8.07 -9.70
N SER A 49 -1.15 7.38 -8.60
CA SER A 49 -0.15 7.20 -7.55
C SER A 49 -0.09 5.74 -7.11
N TYR A 50 1.12 5.20 -6.99
CA TYR A 50 1.36 3.87 -6.49
C TYR A 50 2.39 3.93 -5.36
N CYS A 51 2.17 3.15 -4.31
CA CYS A 51 3.11 3.02 -3.20
C CYS A 51 3.23 1.56 -2.75
N GLY A 52 4.43 1.14 -2.36
CA GLY A 52 4.69 -0.18 -1.82
C GLY A 52 5.83 -0.18 -0.81
N GLY A 53 5.56 -0.74 0.39
CA GLY A 53 6.60 -1.15 1.32
C GLY A 53 6.87 -2.65 1.15
N LEU A 54 8.06 -2.99 0.65
CA LEU A 54 8.42 -4.31 0.16
C LEU A 54 9.80 -4.71 0.69
N PRO A 55 10.19 -6.00 0.68
CA PRO A 55 11.59 -6.36 0.85
C PRO A 55 12.42 -5.77 -0.28
N ALA A 56 13.63 -5.29 0.04
CA ALA A 56 14.60 -4.93 -0.98
C ALA A 56 14.93 -6.16 -1.84
N PRO A 57 15.36 -6.01 -3.11
CA PRO A 57 15.60 -7.15 -4.00
C PRO A 57 16.56 -8.21 -3.44
N ASP A 58 17.55 -7.80 -2.65
CA ASP A 58 18.51 -8.67 -1.96
C ASP A 58 17.95 -9.39 -0.72
N ALA A 59 16.82 -8.93 -0.19
CA ALA A 59 16.08 -9.56 0.91
C ALA A 59 14.77 -10.23 0.44
N ASN A 60 14.51 -10.22 -0.87
CA ASN A 60 13.34 -10.84 -1.48
C ASN A 60 13.59 -12.33 -1.75
N ASP A 61 13.45 -13.14 -0.70
CA ASP A 61 13.88 -14.54 -0.65
C ASP A 61 12.74 -15.53 -0.39
N ASN A 62 11.49 -15.06 -0.40
CA ASN A 62 10.30 -15.87 -0.16
C ASN A 62 9.31 -15.77 -1.33
N PRO A 63 8.48 -16.79 -1.55
CA PRO A 63 7.69 -16.88 -2.77
C PRO A 63 6.52 -15.90 -2.85
N PHE A 64 6.17 -15.21 -1.76
CA PHE A 64 5.18 -14.14 -1.76
C PHE A 64 5.77 -12.79 -2.16
N GLY A 65 7.10 -12.69 -2.22
CA GLY A 65 7.78 -11.43 -2.42
C GLY A 65 7.48 -10.39 -1.36
N TYR A 66 7.26 -10.81 -0.11
CA TYR A 66 6.79 -9.88 0.92
C TYR A 66 7.36 -10.24 2.30
N LYS A 67 7.66 -9.22 3.09
CA LYS A 67 8.05 -9.33 4.49
C LYS A 67 7.37 -8.23 5.30
N PHE A 68 6.91 -8.54 6.50
CA PHE A 68 6.14 -7.59 7.31
C PHE A 68 7.04 -6.50 7.91
N SER A 69 6.84 -5.26 7.45
CA SER A 69 7.40 -4.05 8.08
C SER A 69 6.36 -3.26 8.90
N TRP A 70 5.11 -3.72 8.91
CA TRP A 70 3.98 -3.15 9.66
C TRP A 70 2.92 -4.23 9.95
N SER A 71 1.78 -3.83 10.55
CA SER A 71 0.74 -4.75 11.06
C SER A 71 0.32 -5.84 10.06
N PRO A 72 0.58 -7.14 10.33
CA PRO A 72 0.21 -8.24 9.43
C PRO A 72 -1.28 -8.32 9.17
N ARG A 73 -2.08 -8.09 10.23
CA ARG A 73 -3.54 -8.08 10.13
C ARG A 73 -4.02 -7.02 9.15
N GLY A 74 -3.41 -5.84 9.17
CA GLY A 74 -3.74 -4.75 8.25
C GLY A 74 -3.39 -5.06 6.80
N VAL A 75 -2.26 -5.72 6.54
CA VAL A 75 -1.86 -6.18 5.19
C VAL A 75 -2.86 -7.17 4.63
N VAL A 76 -3.22 -8.19 5.42
CA VAL A 76 -4.12 -9.26 4.99
C VAL A 76 -5.54 -8.72 4.78
N LEU A 77 -6.02 -7.87 5.69
CA LEU A 77 -7.33 -7.23 5.53
C LEU A 77 -7.42 -6.23 4.40
N ALA A 78 -6.29 -5.67 3.94
CA ALA A 78 -6.30 -4.81 2.77
C ALA A 78 -6.93 -5.50 1.56
N GLY A 79 -6.81 -6.84 1.50
CA GLY A 79 -7.44 -7.69 0.48
C GLY A 79 -8.95 -7.77 0.49
N LYS A 80 -9.64 -7.23 1.51
CA LYS A 80 -11.11 -7.17 1.58
C LYS A 80 -11.66 -5.78 1.27
N ASN A 81 -10.80 -4.77 1.15
CA ASN A 81 -11.28 -3.41 0.97
C ASN A 81 -11.80 -3.25 -0.46
N PRO A 82 -13.03 -2.75 -0.65
CA PRO A 82 -13.45 -2.32 -1.98
C PRO A 82 -12.57 -1.16 -2.44
N ALA A 83 -12.48 -1.00 -3.75
CA ALA A 83 -11.77 0.12 -4.35
C ALA A 83 -12.69 0.94 -5.25
N ARG A 84 -12.43 2.25 -5.29
CA ARG A 84 -13.18 3.19 -6.12
C ARG A 84 -12.24 4.24 -6.67
N PHE A 85 -12.29 4.49 -7.97
CA PHE A 85 -11.42 5.47 -8.62
C PHE A 85 -12.05 6.04 -9.90
N LEU A 86 -11.47 7.12 -10.42
CA LEU A 86 -11.91 7.75 -11.67
C LEU A 86 -10.97 7.33 -12.81
N LYS A 87 -11.51 6.85 -13.92
CA LYS A 87 -10.75 6.50 -15.13
C LYS A 87 -11.48 7.02 -16.37
N ASN A 88 -10.81 7.89 -17.13
CA ASN A 88 -11.35 8.45 -18.38
C ASN A 88 -12.73 9.12 -18.24
N GLY A 89 -13.02 9.73 -17.09
CA GLY A 89 -14.29 10.38 -16.78
C GLY A 89 -15.36 9.45 -16.20
N GLU A 90 -15.07 8.16 -16.05
CA GLU A 90 -15.99 7.17 -15.49
C GLU A 90 -15.53 6.73 -14.11
N VAL A 91 -16.48 6.60 -13.18
CA VAL A 91 -16.20 6.04 -11.86
C VAL A 91 -16.17 4.52 -11.99
N VAL A 92 -15.08 3.91 -11.51
CA VAL A 92 -14.90 2.47 -11.43
C VAL A 92 -15.02 2.05 -9.97
N ASP A 93 -15.95 1.14 -9.70
CA ASP A 93 -16.17 0.53 -8.39
C ASP A 93 -15.78 -0.96 -8.47
N ILE A 94 -14.91 -1.40 -7.56
CA ILE A 94 -14.43 -2.78 -7.46
C ILE A 94 -14.82 -3.33 -6.08
N PRO A 95 -15.65 -4.38 -6.02
CA PRO A 95 -15.94 -5.09 -4.78
C PRO A 95 -14.66 -5.68 -4.15
N GLY A 96 -14.64 -5.78 -2.82
CA GLY A 96 -13.45 -6.25 -2.09
C GLY A 96 -12.99 -7.64 -2.52
N GLU A 97 -13.94 -8.54 -2.80
CA GLU A 97 -13.71 -9.90 -3.28
C GLU A 97 -13.01 -9.97 -4.65
N GLU A 98 -13.17 -8.94 -5.48
CA GLU A 98 -12.56 -8.86 -6.82
C GLU A 98 -11.29 -8.00 -6.83
N LEU A 99 -10.86 -7.45 -5.68
CA LEU A 99 -9.75 -6.49 -5.62
C LEU A 99 -8.48 -7.05 -6.26
N PHE A 100 -8.07 -8.24 -5.84
CA PHE A 100 -6.86 -8.89 -6.35
C PHE A 100 -7.03 -9.54 -7.73
N ALA A 101 -8.24 -9.61 -8.27
CA ALA A 101 -8.44 -9.94 -9.69
C ALA A 101 -8.19 -8.71 -10.59
N ASN A 102 -8.23 -7.51 -10.02
CA ASN A 102 -8.04 -6.24 -10.71
C ASN A 102 -6.65 -5.66 -10.43
N HIS A 103 -5.62 -6.36 -10.93
CA HIS A 103 -4.23 -5.92 -10.86
C HIS A 103 -3.58 -5.92 -12.25
N TRP A 104 -2.47 -5.20 -12.40
CA TRP A 104 -1.73 -5.11 -13.66
C TRP A 104 -0.24 -4.89 -13.40
N PRO A 105 0.63 -5.20 -14.38
CA PRO A 105 2.05 -4.86 -14.28
C PRO A 105 2.23 -3.33 -14.25
N VAL A 106 3.15 -2.87 -13.40
CA VAL A 106 3.58 -1.47 -13.28
C VAL A 106 5.09 -1.44 -13.46
N GLU A 107 5.54 -0.75 -14.50
CA GLU A 107 6.96 -0.56 -14.80
C GLU A 107 7.52 0.61 -13.99
N ILE A 108 8.49 0.34 -13.11
CA ILE A 108 9.19 1.38 -12.37
C ILE A 108 10.59 1.56 -12.95
N GLU A 109 10.85 2.72 -13.54
CA GLU A 109 12.15 3.06 -14.10
C GLU A 109 13.23 3.00 -13.02
N GLY A 110 14.34 2.31 -13.32
CA GLY A 110 15.44 2.09 -12.38
C GLY A 110 15.22 0.93 -11.39
N PHE A 111 14.08 0.24 -11.43
CA PHE A 111 13.79 -0.92 -10.59
C PHE A 111 13.38 -2.15 -11.41
N GLY A 112 12.31 -2.05 -12.20
CA GLY A 112 11.71 -3.16 -12.94
C GLY A 112 10.19 -3.25 -12.76
N THR A 113 9.62 -4.39 -13.14
CA THR A 113 8.18 -4.63 -13.10
C THR A 113 7.71 -5.08 -11.72
N LEU A 114 6.71 -4.39 -11.20
CA LEU A 114 5.88 -4.80 -10.06
C LEU A 114 4.46 -5.05 -10.53
N GLU A 115 3.59 -5.54 -9.65
CA GLU A 115 2.14 -5.51 -9.88
C GLU A 115 1.49 -4.44 -9.01
N GLY A 116 0.54 -3.72 -9.60
CA GLY A 116 -0.27 -2.69 -8.94
C GLY A 116 -1.72 -3.12 -8.84
N TYR A 117 -2.34 -2.89 -7.69
CA TYR A 117 -3.79 -3.03 -7.51
C TYR A 117 -4.38 -1.74 -6.88
N PRO A 118 -5.66 -1.41 -7.15
CA PRO A 118 -6.33 -0.24 -6.59
C PRO A 118 -6.33 -0.21 -5.05
N ASN A 119 -6.25 0.97 -4.45
CA ASN A 119 -6.24 1.13 -2.99
C ASN A 119 -7.38 2.03 -2.52
N ARG A 120 -8.39 1.43 -1.86
CA ARG A 120 -9.55 2.13 -1.24
C ARG A 120 -10.22 3.11 -2.23
N ASP A 121 -10.72 4.23 -1.74
CA ASP A 121 -11.40 5.26 -2.54
C ASP A 121 -10.44 6.41 -2.88
N SER A 122 -10.19 6.61 -4.18
CA SER A 122 -9.37 7.69 -4.73
C SER A 122 -10.16 8.96 -5.02
N ILE A 123 -11.49 8.90 -5.10
CA ILE A 123 -12.34 10.05 -5.49
C ILE A 123 -12.20 11.25 -4.53
N PRO A 124 -12.17 11.09 -3.20
CA PRO A 124 -12.06 12.23 -2.27
C PRO A 124 -10.78 13.05 -2.43
N TYR A 125 -9.75 12.49 -3.09
CA TYR A 125 -8.50 13.19 -3.33
C TYR A 125 -8.62 14.26 -4.44
N ILE A 126 -9.68 14.23 -5.26
CA ILE A 126 -9.98 15.30 -6.23
C ILE A 126 -10.19 16.62 -5.48
N ASP A 127 -11.01 16.59 -4.43
CA ASP A 127 -11.27 17.77 -3.59
C ASP A 127 -10.06 18.10 -2.71
N THR A 128 -9.42 17.07 -2.14
CA THR A 128 -8.25 17.23 -1.27
C THR A 128 -7.08 17.92 -1.97
N TYR A 129 -6.89 17.66 -3.27
CA TYR A 129 -5.86 18.30 -4.09
C TYR A 129 -6.37 19.50 -4.89
N GLY A 130 -7.67 19.81 -4.86
CA GLY A 130 -8.29 20.88 -5.63
C GLY A 130 -8.22 20.69 -7.15
N VAL A 131 -8.16 19.44 -7.63
CA VAL A 131 -7.98 19.09 -9.05
C VAL A 131 -9.31 18.82 -9.74
N HIS A 132 -10.29 19.72 -9.54
CA HIS A 132 -11.62 19.57 -10.13
C HIS A 132 -11.54 19.54 -11.66
N GLY A 133 -12.18 18.55 -12.30
CA GLY A 133 -12.21 18.41 -13.76
C GLY A 133 -11.22 17.39 -14.34
N VAL A 134 -10.35 16.79 -13.52
CA VAL A 134 -9.51 15.65 -13.93
C VAL A 134 -10.36 14.54 -14.55
N LYS A 135 -9.80 13.85 -15.55
CA LYS A 135 -10.41 12.70 -16.20
C LYS A 135 -10.04 11.39 -15.53
N SER A 136 -8.90 11.32 -14.85
CA SER A 136 -8.47 10.13 -14.14
C SER A 136 -7.86 10.50 -12.79
N MET A 137 -8.25 9.75 -11.77
CA MET A 137 -7.78 9.88 -10.39
C MET A 137 -7.63 8.50 -9.80
N PHE A 138 -6.40 8.06 -9.59
CA PHE A 138 -6.08 6.70 -9.17
C PHE A 138 -5.03 6.68 -8.06
N ARG A 139 -5.26 5.86 -7.03
CA ARG A 139 -4.26 5.47 -6.03
C ARG A 139 -4.24 3.95 -5.92
N GLY A 140 -3.05 3.38 -5.86
CA GLY A 140 -2.83 1.94 -5.85
C GLY A 140 -1.68 1.52 -4.95
N THR A 141 -1.61 0.21 -4.72
CA THR A 141 -0.55 -0.42 -3.93
C THR A 141 0.31 -1.31 -4.82
N LEU A 142 1.63 -1.27 -4.62
CA LEU A 142 2.60 -2.10 -5.34
C LEU A 142 2.96 -3.36 -4.55
N ARG A 143 3.09 -4.47 -5.27
CA ARG A 143 3.60 -5.76 -4.76
C ARG A 143 4.51 -6.40 -5.80
N TYR A 144 5.34 -7.33 -5.36
CA TYR A 144 6.06 -8.19 -6.31
C TYR A 144 5.08 -9.13 -7.03
N PRO A 145 5.39 -9.54 -8.27
CA PRO A 145 4.52 -10.40 -9.06
C PRO A 145 4.11 -11.69 -8.34
N GLY A 146 2.84 -12.06 -8.48
CA GLY A 146 2.27 -13.30 -7.93
C GLY A 146 1.58 -13.12 -6.57
N TRP A 147 1.72 -11.96 -5.94
CA TRP A 147 1.03 -11.63 -4.70
C TRP A 147 -0.50 -11.64 -4.89
N CYS A 148 -1.03 -10.87 -5.84
CA CYS A 148 -2.47 -10.71 -6.05
C CYS A 148 -3.13 -12.04 -6.40
N GLU A 149 -2.55 -12.82 -7.30
CA GLU A 149 -3.08 -14.13 -7.68
C GLU A 149 -3.13 -15.09 -6.47
N THR A 150 -2.06 -15.13 -5.66
CA THR A 150 -2.02 -15.95 -4.45
C THR A 150 -3.06 -15.49 -3.42
N LEU A 151 -3.13 -14.19 -3.15
CA LEU A 151 -4.04 -13.64 -2.14
C LEU A 151 -5.51 -13.76 -2.56
N LYS A 152 -5.82 -13.70 -3.86
CA LYS A 152 -7.16 -14.01 -4.39
C LYS A 152 -7.56 -15.43 -4.01
N LYS A 153 -6.68 -16.42 -4.23
CA LYS A 153 -6.97 -17.82 -3.89
C LYS A 153 -7.07 -18.05 -2.38
N ILE A 154 -6.27 -17.34 -1.58
CA ILE A 154 -6.42 -17.31 -0.13
C ILE A 154 -7.80 -16.77 0.29
N ALA A 155 -8.32 -15.75 -0.40
CA ALA A 155 -9.68 -15.25 -0.17
C ALA A 155 -10.76 -16.28 -0.52
N GLU A 156 -10.62 -16.96 -1.67
CA GLU A 156 -11.52 -18.04 -2.10
C GLU A 156 -11.55 -19.23 -1.11
N LEU A 157 -10.45 -19.50 -0.40
CA LEU A 157 -10.38 -20.48 0.69
C LEU A 157 -11.09 -20.02 1.99
N GLY A 158 -11.62 -18.80 2.04
CA GLY A 158 -12.26 -18.25 3.23
C GLY A 158 -11.28 -17.83 4.33
N LEU A 159 -9.98 -17.70 4.03
CA LEU A 159 -8.95 -17.40 5.02
C LEU A 159 -8.90 -15.92 5.43
N LEU A 160 -9.73 -15.07 4.80
CA LEU A 160 -9.90 -13.67 5.16
C LEU A 160 -11.12 -13.43 6.08
N ASP A 161 -11.79 -14.49 6.53
CA ASP A 161 -12.91 -14.41 7.44
C ASP A 161 -12.45 -14.03 8.87
N GLU A 162 -13.14 -13.06 9.46
CA GLU A 162 -12.89 -12.51 10.79
C GLU A 162 -13.82 -13.11 11.85
N THR A 163 -14.79 -13.94 11.43
CA THR A 163 -15.76 -14.56 12.33
C THR A 163 -15.04 -15.47 13.32
N GLU A 164 -15.27 -15.24 14.62
CA GLU A 164 -14.70 -16.06 15.67
C GLU A 164 -15.23 -17.50 15.60
N ARG A 165 -14.34 -18.46 15.83
CA ARG A 165 -14.58 -19.90 15.74
C ARG A 165 -13.93 -20.61 16.92
N GLU A 166 -14.74 -21.35 17.67
CA GLU A 166 -14.26 -22.15 18.81
C GLU A 166 -13.54 -23.45 18.38
N ASP A 167 -13.72 -23.85 17.12
CA ASP A 167 -13.31 -25.14 16.58
C ASP A 167 -11.96 -25.11 15.85
N LEU A 168 -11.15 -24.07 16.09
CA LEU A 168 -9.81 -23.88 15.51
C LEU A 168 -8.68 -24.37 16.43
N SER A 169 -8.87 -24.29 17.75
CA SER A 169 -7.82 -24.61 18.71
C SER A 169 -7.40 -26.07 18.64
N GLY A 170 -6.09 -26.33 18.64
CA GLY A 170 -5.51 -27.67 18.63
C GLY A 170 -5.47 -28.35 17.26
N LEU A 171 -5.91 -27.67 16.19
CA LEU A 171 -5.74 -28.17 14.83
C LEU A 171 -4.29 -27.99 14.35
N SER A 172 -3.83 -28.90 13.49
CA SER A 172 -2.74 -28.59 12.58
C SER A 172 -3.21 -27.68 11.44
N LEU A 173 -2.28 -27.01 10.76
CA LEU A 173 -2.57 -26.20 9.59
C LEU A 173 -3.21 -27.04 8.47
N ALA A 174 -2.78 -28.28 8.25
CA ALA A 174 -3.43 -29.20 7.33
C ALA A 174 -4.89 -29.49 7.74
N GLN A 175 -5.15 -29.79 9.01
CA GLN A 175 -6.51 -30.03 9.50
C GLN A 175 -7.39 -28.79 9.39
N PHE A 176 -6.84 -27.60 9.66
CA PHE A 176 -7.52 -26.33 9.47
C PHE A 176 -7.88 -26.11 8.00
N THR A 177 -6.93 -26.25 7.07
CA THR A 177 -7.16 -26.09 5.63
C THR A 177 -8.19 -27.11 5.12
N ALA A 178 -8.08 -28.38 5.52
CA ALA A 178 -9.06 -29.41 5.18
C ALA A 178 -10.47 -29.03 5.64
N LYS A 179 -10.59 -28.51 6.87
CA LYS A 179 -11.86 -28.02 7.43
C LYS A 179 -12.41 -26.82 6.65
N MET A 180 -11.57 -25.91 6.16
CA MET A 180 -12.02 -24.74 5.38
C MET A 180 -12.66 -25.14 4.06
N ILE A 181 -12.19 -26.21 3.42
CA ILE A 181 -12.75 -26.70 2.14
C ILE A 181 -13.69 -27.91 2.30
N GLY A 182 -13.95 -28.37 3.53
CA GLY A 182 -14.77 -29.55 3.80
C GLY A 182 -14.16 -30.88 3.32
N SER A 183 -12.83 -30.97 3.20
CA SER A 183 -12.13 -32.18 2.78
C SER A 183 -11.96 -33.18 3.94
N SER A 184 -11.99 -34.47 3.59
CA SER A 184 -11.63 -35.61 4.45
C SER A 184 -10.68 -36.59 3.76
N SER A 185 -10.09 -36.20 2.62
CA SER A 185 -9.24 -37.10 1.83
C SER A 185 -7.81 -37.16 2.38
N ALA A 186 -7.07 -38.19 1.95
CA ALA A 186 -5.65 -38.32 2.27
C ALA A 186 -4.75 -37.35 1.47
N ASN A 187 -5.23 -36.78 0.35
CA ASN A 187 -4.46 -35.88 -0.48
C ASN A 187 -5.07 -34.47 -0.46
N LEU A 188 -4.81 -33.75 0.62
CA LEU A 188 -5.31 -32.39 0.83
C LEU A 188 -4.88 -31.41 -0.28
N LYS A 189 -3.67 -31.58 -0.82
CA LYS A 189 -3.14 -30.70 -1.86
C LYS A 189 -4.00 -30.78 -3.13
N ALA A 190 -4.29 -31.99 -3.61
CA ALA A 190 -5.17 -32.22 -4.75
C ALA A 190 -6.59 -31.70 -4.53
N ASP A 191 -7.12 -31.85 -3.30
CA ASP A 191 -8.44 -31.32 -2.96
C ASP A 191 -8.50 -29.80 -3.00
N VAL A 192 -7.47 -29.12 -2.47
CA VAL A 192 -7.38 -27.65 -2.52
C VAL A 192 -7.24 -27.15 -3.96
N SER A 193 -6.43 -27.81 -4.80
CA SER A 193 -6.33 -27.50 -6.22
C SER A 193 -7.68 -27.64 -6.94
N THR A 194 -8.42 -28.71 -6.63
CA THR A 194 -9.77 -28.95 -7.18
C THR A 194 -10.75 -27.88 -6.72
N PHE A 195 -10.76 -27.56 -5.43
CA PHE A 195 -11.63 -26.53 -4.82
C PHE A 195 -11.39 -25.15 -5.44
N LEU A 196 -10.13 -24.79 -5.68
CA LEU A 196 -9.74 -23.49 -6.25
C LEU A 196 -9.78 -23.43 -7.78
N HIS A 197 -10.09 -24.55 -8.44
CA HIS A 197 -10.08 -24.72 -9.89
C HIS A 197 -8.75 -24.32 -10.53
N ILE A 198 -7.63 -24.76 -9.95
CA ILE A 198 -6.27 -24.53 -10.44
C ILE A 198 -5.46 -25.82 -10.52
N ASP A 199 -4.39 -25.81 -11.30
CA ASP A 199 -3.47 -26.94 -11.40
C ASP A 199 -2.71 -27.19 -10.08
N GLU A 200 -2.50 -28.46 -9.73
CA GLU A 200 -1.76 -28.87 -8.52
C GLU A 200 -0.29 -28.42 -8.56
N GLY A 201 0.30 -28.31 -9.76
CA GLY A 201 1.63 -27.78 -10.00
C GLY A 201 1.69 -26.26 -10.15
N SER A 202 0.58 -25.54 -9.94
CA SER A 202 0.59 -24.07 -9.99
C SER A 202 1.49 -23.48 -8.91
N PHE A 203 2.06 -22.30 -9.22
CA PHE A 203 2.89 -21.59 -8.24
C PHE A 203 2.06 -21.17 -7.01
N VAL A 204 0.76 -20.88 -7.17
CA VAL A 204 -0.12 -20.58 -6.04
C VAL A 204 -0.17 -21.75 -5.06
N ILE A 205 -0.37 -22.98 -5.54
CA ILE A 205 -0.35 -24.17 -4.67
C ILE A 205 1.02 -24.34 -4.00
N SER A 206 2.12 -24.07 -4.72
CA SER A 206 3.47 -24.06 -4.16
C SER A 206 3.64 -23.00 -3.06
N ASN A 207 3.01 -21.83 -3.20
CA ASN A 207 3.02 -20.75 -2.21
C ASN A 207 2.23 -21.15 -0.95
N LEU A 208 1.07 -21.80 -1.11
CA LEU A 208 0.27 -22.31 0.02
C LEU A 208 1.01 -23.42 0.77
N GLU A 209 1.71 -24.30 0.05
CA GLU A 209 2.56 -25.34 0.62
C GLU A 209 3.75 -24.74 1.37
N TRP A 210 4.46 -23.76 0.78
CA TRP A 210 5.53 -23.03 1.45
C TRP A 210 5.02 -22.31 2.70
N LEU A 211 3.82 -21.73 2.67
CA LEU A 211 3.19 -21.12 3.83
C LEU A 211 2.87 -22.16 4.92
N GLY A 212 2.87 -23.45 4.58
CA GLY A 212 2.63 -24.57 5.49
C GLY A 212 1.17 -24.91 5.67
N LEU A 213 0.28 -24.49 4.76
CA LEU A 213 -1.15 -24.80 4.86
C LEU A 213 -1.48 -26.29 4.72
N PHE A 214 -0.49 -27.12 4.38
CA PHE A 214 -0.58 -28.57 4.27
C PHE A 214 0.30 -29.31 5.29
N SER A 215 0.91 -28.60 6.25
CA SER A 215 1.79 -29.21 7.25
C SER A 215 1.07 -29.63 8.53
N ASP A 216 1.74 -30.47 9.32
CA ASP A 216 1.31 -30.88 10.66
C ASP A 216 1.65 -29.84 11.75
N ASP A 217 2.19 -28.67 11.36
CA ASP A 217 2.43 -27.56 12.28
C ASP A 217 1.10 -27.11 12.91
N SER A 218 1.11 -26.77 14.20
CA SER A 218 -0.09 -26.28 14.88
C SER A 218 -0.50 -24.90 14.34
N VAL A 219 -1.80 -24.62 14.34
CA VAL A 219 -2.29 -23.25 14.12
C VAL A 219 -1.69 -22.28 15.15
N PRO A 220 -1.48 -20.99 14.80
CA PRO A 220 -0.95 -20.01 15.74
C PRO A 220 -1.75 -19.94 17.05
N ALA A 221 -1.03 -19.91 18.18
CA ALA A 221 -1.66 -19.90 19.49
C ALA A 221 -2.57 -18.67 19.67
N GLY A 222 -3.80 -18.90 20.14
CA GLY A 222 -4.77 -17.84 20.39
C GLY A 222 -5.48 -17.30 19.14
N ALA A 223 -5.28 -17.90 17.96
CA ALA A 223 -6.05 -17.58 16.77
C ALA A 223 -7.54 -17.86 17.00
N LYS A 224 -8.39 -16.87 16.75
CA LYS A 224 -9.84 -16.97 16.96
C LYS A 224 -10.63 -17.04 15.67
N SER A 225 -10.04 -16.61 14.56
CA SER A 225 -10.67 -16.60 13.24
C SER A 225 -9.73 -17.18 12.18
N PRO A 226 -10.24 -17.57 10.99
CA PRO A 226 -9.40 -17.94 9.85
C PRO A 226 -8.36 -16.87 9.51
N LEU A 227 -8.73 -15.59 9.59
CA LEU A 227 -7.81 -14.47 9.40
C LEU A 227 -6.68 -14.48 10.42
N ASP A 228 -6.94 -14.76 11.70
CA ASP A 228 -5.90 -14.80 12.71
C ASP A 228 -4.92 -15.96 12.47
N VAL A 229 -5.43 -17.11 12.02
CA VAL A 229 -4.57 -18.27 11.64
C VAL A 229 -3.65 -17.87 10.49
N LEU A 230 -4.21 -17.27 9.43
CA LEU A 230 -3.44 -16.82 8.28
C LEU A 230 -2.42 -15.74 8.65
N ALA A 231 -2.85 -14.68 9.34
CA ALA A 231 -2.00 -13.55 9.70
C ALA A 231 -0.88 -13.97 10.66
N GLY A 232 -1.17 -14.84 11.63
CA GLY A 232 -0.17 -15.40 12.53
C GLY A 232 0.86 -16.25 11.78
N ARG A 233 0.41 -17.11 10.85
CA ARG A 233 1.31 -17.96 10.06
C ARG A 233 2.17 -17.15 9.09
N MET A 234 1.58 -16.18 8.40
CA MET A 234 2.34 -15.27 7.54
C MET A 234 3.36 -14.47 8.36
N LEU A 235 2.98 -13.93 9.52
CA LEU A 235 3.89 -13.20 10.41
C LEU A 235 5.09 -14.08 10.77
N GLU A 236 4.88 -15.33 11.15
CA GLU A 236 5.95 -16.27 11.50
C GLU A 236 6.94 -16.49 10.33
N LYS A 237 6.44 -16.69 9.11
CA LYS A 237 7.28 -17.07 7.96
C LYS A 237 7.89 -15.90 7.20
N MET A 238 7.34 -14.69 7.34
CA MET A 238 7.65 -13.55 6.47
C MET A 238 8.20 -12.36 7.29
N GLN A 239 9.04 -12.65 8.29
CA GLN A 239 9.81 -11.63 8.99
C GLN A 239 11.07 -11.25 8.22
N TYR A 240 11.56 -10.04 8.47
CA TYR A 240 12.94 -9.67 8.15
C TYR A 240 13.90 -10.36 9.11
N ALA A 241 14.95 -10.96 8.55
CA ALA A 241 16.11 -11.42 9.31
C ALA A 241 17.03 -10.23 9.70
N PRO A 242 17.86 -10.36 10.73
CA PRO A 242 18.78 -9.30 11.13
C PRO A 242 19.70 -8.87 9.97
N GLY A 243 19.70 -7.57 9.66
CA GLY A 243 20.54 -6.98 8.61
C GLY A 243 19.89 -6.93 7.23
N GLU A 244 18.75 -7.59 7.03
CA GLU A 244 17.97 -7.46 5.80
C GLU A 244 17.35 -6.06 5.67
N ARG A 245 17.13 -5.67 4.42
CA ARG A 245 16.62 -4.34 4.08
C ARG A 245 15.19 -4.43 3.56
N ASP A 246 14.35 -3.53 4.01
CA ASP A 246 13.11 -3.18 3.32
C ASP A 246 13.38 -2.10 2.27
N MET A 247 12.34 -1.80 1.50
CA MET A 247 12.32 -0.80 0.45
C MET A 247 10.96 -0.11 0.43
N LEU A 248 10.96 1.21 0.35
CA LEU A 248 9.79 1.99 -0.05
C LEU A 248 9.94 2.41 -1.50
N ILE A 249 8.94 2.09 -2.29
CA ILE A 249 8.81 2.50 -3.68
C ILE A 249 7.52 3.27 -3.85
N MET A 250 7.61 4.47 -4.39
CA MET A 250 6.46 5.31 -4.70
C MET A 250 6.63 5.93 -6.08
N GLN A 251 5.58 5.90 -6.88
CA GLN A 251 5.57 6.54 -8.18
C GLN A 251 4.25 7.27 -8.41
N HIS A 252 4.37 8.53 -8.81
CA HIS A 252 3.27 9.33 -9.31
C HIS A 252 3.42 9.51 -10.82
N GLU A 253 2.30 9.49 -11.51
CA GLU A 253 2.19 9.88 -12.91
C GLU A 253 1.16 10.99 -13.07
N PHE A 254 1.58 12.07 -13.71
CA PHE A 254 0.77 13.23 -14.01
C PHE A 254 0.69 13.39 -15.52
N ILE A 255 -0.52 13.57 -16.05
CA ILE A 255 -0.72 14.10 -17.39
C ILE A 255 -1.29 15.50 -17.24
N ALA A 256 -0.57 16.49 -17.75
CA ALA A 256 -0.94 17.89 -17.70
C ALA A 256 -1.05 18.48 -19.10
N LYS A 257 -2.05 19.35 -19.30
CA LYS A 257 -2.25 20.07 -20.55
C LYS A 257 -1.88 21.53 -20.37
N TYR A 258 -0.99 22.01 -21.22
CA TYR A 258 -0.59 23.40 -21.35
C TYR A 258 -1.20 24.00 -22.63
N PRO A 259 -1.14 25.33 -22.85
CA PRO A 259 -1.67 25.95 -24.06
C PRO A 259 -1.08 25.41 -25.37
N ASP A 260 0.18 24.97 -25.35
CA ASP A 260 0.96 24.59 -26.53
C ASP A 260 1.33 23.10 -26.60
N ARG A 261 1.16 22.34 -25.51
CA ARG A 261 1.60 20.95 -25.41
C ARG A 261 0.87 20.16 -24.32
N THR A 262 0.98 18.84 -24.37
CA THR A 262 0.63 17.95 -23.25
C THR A 262 1.91 17.36 -22.72
N GLU A 263 2.06 17.30 -21.39
CA GLU A 263 3.22 16.70 -20.74
C GLU A 263 2.78 15.52 -19.89
N LYS A 264 3.60 14.46 -19.92
CA LYS A 264 3.59 13.41 -18.93
C LYS A 264 4.78 13.61 -18.00
N THR A 265 4.52 13.71 -16.70
CA THR A 265 5.55 13.73 -15.67
C THR A 265 5.44 12.48 -14.81
N THR A 266 6.53 11.76 -14.65
CA THR A 266 6.65 10.63 -13.72
C THR A 266 7.57 11.05 -12.58
N SER A 267 7.10 10.98 -11.34
CA SER A 267 7.88 11.31 -10.13
C SER A 267 8.06 10.05 -9.30
N THR A 268 9.31 9.59 -9.13
CA THR A 268 9.61 8.30 -8.51
C THR A 268 10.52 8.46 -7.29
N MET A 269 10.16 7.82 -6.18
CA MET A 269 11.00 7.66 -4.98
C MET A 269 11.27 6.16 -4.76
N ILE A 270 12.54 5.81 -4.58
CA ILE A 270 12.97 4.48 -4.12
C ILE A 270 13.94 4.70 -2.96
N ASP A 271 13.52 4.36 -1.75
CA ASP A 271 14.36 4.41 -0.54
C ASP A 271 14.55 2.99 0.00
N TYR A 272 15.74 2.72 0.54
CA TYR A 272 16.12 1.42 1.09
C TYR A 272 16.42 1.54 2.58
N GLY A 273 16.09 0.49 3.32
CA GLY A 273 16.48 0.35 4.72
C GLY A 273 18.00 0.33 4.87
N ILE A 274 18.47 0.78 6.03
CA ILE A 274 19.90 0.77 6.37
C ILE A 274 20.21 -0.57 7.04
N PRO A 275 21.17 -1.38 6.54
CA PRO A 275 21.55 -2.63 7.21
C PRO A 275 21.91 -2.39 8.67
N HIS A 276 21.28 -3.14 9.58
CA HIS A 276 21.42 -2.98 11.03
C HIS A 276 21.07 -1.59 11.58
N GLY A 277 20.33 -0.79 10.81
CA GLY A 277 19.83 0.52 11.20
C GLY A 277 18.31 0.62 11.00
N ASP A 278 17.85 1.84 10.72
CA ASP A 278 16.43 2.10 10.52
C ASP A 278 15.95 1.56 9.16
N THR A 279 14.76 0.96 9.18
CA THR A 279 14.05 0.52 7.97
C THR A 279 13.60 1.73 7.16
N SER A 280 13.49 1.58 5.83
CA SER A 280 12.92 2.60 4.96
C SER A 280 11.51 2.98 5.40
N MET A 281 10.69 2.01 5.79
CA MET A 281 9.34 2.23 6.31
C MET A 281 9.36 3.09 7.58
N SER A 282 10.23 2.80 8.54
CA SER A 282 10.32 3.57 9.78
C SER A 282 10.78 5.01 9.53
N ARG A 283 11.75 5.21 8.63
CA ARG A 283 12.27 6.53 8.26
C ARG A 283 11.22 7.35 7.52
N THR A 284 10.59 6.78 6.50
CA THR A 284 9.60 7.48 5.67
C THR A 284 8.27 7.74 6.38
N VAL A 285 7.97 7.03 7.48
CA VAL A 285 6.83 7.34 8.36
C VAL A 285 7.22 8.32 9.47
N GLY A 286 8.35 8.07 10.15
CA GLY A 286 8.73 8.80 11.37
C GLY A 286 9.34 10.18 11.10
N LEU A 287 10.19 10.30 10.07
CA LEU A 287 10.88 11.56 9.78
C LEU A 287 9.92 12.68 9.35
N PRO A 288 8.94 12.47 8.45
CA PRO A 288 7.99 13.54 8.10
C PRO A 288 7.22 14.04 9.32
N ALA A 289 6.76 13.14 10.19
CA ALA A 289 6.07 13.48 11.41
C ALA A 289 6.97 14.27 12.38
N ALA A 290 8.23 13.85 12.56
CA ALA A 290 9.19 14.55 13.42
C ALA A 290 9.54 15.95 12.89
N ILE A 291 9.77 16.07 11.57
CA ILE A 291 10.09 17.34 10.91
C ILE A 291 8.90 18.30 11.05
N ALA A 292 7.69 17.87 10.67
CA ALA A 292 6.50 18.71 10.76
C ALA A 292 6.22 19.16 12.20
N THR A 293 6.36 18.25 13.17
CA THR A 293 6.23 18.57 14.61
C THR A 293 7.22 19.66 15.02
N ARG A 294 8.49 19.53 14.64
CA ARG A 294 9.51 20.54 14.94
C ARG A 294 9.20 21.89 14.27
N LEU A 295 8.80 21.89 13.00
CA LEU A 295 8.44 23.12 12.26
C LEU A 295 7.24 23.85 12.87
N ILE A 296 6.24 23.12 13.40
CA ILE A 296 5.11 23.69 14.15
C ILE A 296 5.63 24.35 15.44
N LEU A 297 6.45 23.65 16.22
CA LEU A 297 7.00 24.17 17.49
C LEU A 297 7.93 25.39 17.29
N GLU A 298 8.62 25.46 16.15
CA GLU A 298 9.46 26.59 15.76
C GLU A 298 8.66 27.78 15.18
N GLY A 299 7.34 27.66 15.03
CA GLY A 299 6.50 28.71 14.42
C GLY A 299 6.73 28.91 12.92
N LYS A 300 7.28 27.89 12.24
CA LYS A 300 7.46 27.89 10.77
C LYS A 300 6.21 27.40 10.04
N ILE A 301 5.39 26.58 10.70
CA ILE A 301 4.04 26.22 10.26
C ILE A 301 3.06 26.85 11.25
N ASN A 302 2.28 27.83 10.79
CA ASN A 302 1.34 28.64 11.57
C ASN A 302 -0.13 28.37 11.20
N LEU A 303 -0.38 27.38 10.33
CA LEU A 303 -1.72 26.91 10.02
C LEU A 303 -2.45 26.45 11.29
N THR A 304 -3.77 26.63 11.30
CA THR A 304 -4.65 26.18 12.39
C THR A 304 -5.78 25.32 11.83
N GLY A 305 -6.52 24.63 12.69
CA GLY A 305 -7.58 23.72 12.28
C GLY A 305 -7.08 22.29 12.04
N VAL A 306 -7.93 21.48 11.42
CA VAL A 306 -7.62 20.10 11.02
C VAL A 306 -6.96 20.12 9.67
N GLN A 307 -5.68 19.74 9.62
CA GLN A 307 -4.84 19.84 8.43
C GLN A 307 -4.37 18.47 7.95
N VAL A 308 -4.11 18.40 6.65
CA VAL A 308 -3.34 17.37 5.94
C VAL A 308 -2.25 18.08 5.13
N PRO A 309 -1.15 17.43 4.72
CA PRO A 309 0.03 18.15 4.23
C PRO A 309 -0.07 18.50 2.73
N VAL A 310 -1.17 19.15 2.33
CA VAL A 310 -1.43 19.61 0.96
C VAL A 310 -1.14 21.09 0.75
N MET A 311 -0.84 21.82 1.83
CA MET A 311 -0.48 23.24 1.76
C MET A 311 1.03 23.43 1.56
N PRO A 312 1.48 24.38 0.72
CA PRO A 312 2.90 24.64 0.48
C PRO A 312 3.70 24.92 1.75
N GLU A 313 3.09 25.64 2.70
CA GLU A 313 3.65 25.94 4.02
C GLU A 313 4.07 24.67 4.79
N ILE A 314 3.42 23.53 4.54
CA ILE A 314 3.78 22.24 5.11
C ILE A 314 4.73 21.49 4.17
N TYR A 315 4.31 21.23 2.93
CA TYR A 315 5.01 20.27 2.09
C TYR A 315 6.39 20.77 1.61
N GLU A 316 6.57 22.07 1.39
CA GLU A 316 7.85 22.61 0.91
C GLU A 316 8.98 22.41 1.92
N PRO A 317 8.87 22.87 3.18
CA PRO A 317 9.94 22.67 4.15
C PRO A 317 10.13 21.22 4.56
N VAL A 318 9.05 20.42 4.64
CA VAL A 318 9.15 19.00 5.01
C VAL A 318 9.87 18.21 3.90
N LEU A 319 9.48 18.37 2.64
CA LEU A 319 10.15 17.67 1.53
C LEU A 319 11.60 18.13 1.34
N ALA A 320 11.90 19.41 1.52
CA ALA A 320 13.27 19.92 1.41
C ALA A 320 14.21 19.30 2.44
N GLU A 321 13.72 19.09 3.67
CA GLU A 321 14.51 18.45 4.72
C GLU A 321 14.65 16.94 4.52
N LEU A 322 13.59 16.26 4.07
CA LEU A 322 13.65 14.85 3.68
C LEU A 322 14.67 14.61 2.55
N ASP A 323 14.73 15.50 1.56
CA ASP A 323 15.71 15.45 0.46
C ASP A 323 17.15 15.52 1.00
N SER A 324 17.41 16.39 1.98
CA SER A 324 18.72 16.48 2.65
C SER A 324 19.13 15.19 3.37
N MET A 325 18.16 14.32 3.68
CA MET A 325 18.35 12.99 4.29
C MET A 325 18.34 11.86 3.25
N GLY A 326 18.31 12.19 1.96
CA GLY A 326 18.30 11.24 0.84
C GLY A 326 16.92 10.67 0.49
N ILE A 327 15.84 11.09 1.16
CA ILE A 327 14.47 10.67 0.85
C ILE A 327 13.91 11.68 -0.15
N LYS A 328 14.02 11.36 -1.44
CA LYS A 328 13.67 12.30 -2.52
C LYS A 328 13.03 11.60 -3.71
N PHE A 329 12.27 12.39 -4.45
CA PHE A 329 11.73 12.00 -5.74
C PHE A 329 12.69 12.42 -6.87
N THR A 330 12.67 11.64 -7.95
CA THR A 330 13.27 12.00 -9.22
C THR A 330 12.16 12.12 -10.26
N GLU A 331 12.02 13.30 -10.85
CA GLU A 331 11.05 13.57 -11.90
C GLU A 331 11.64 13.36 -13.31
N LYS A 332 10.82 12.81 -14.19
CA LYS A 332 11.06 12.74 -15.63
C LYS A 332 9.83 13.27 -16.36
N THR A 333 10.04 14.22 -17.25
CA THR A 333 8.97 14.86 -18.02
C THR A 333 9.20 14.67 -19.52
N GLU A 334 8.14 14.31 -20.23
CA GLU A 334 8.12 14.17 -21.69
C GLU A 334 6.88 14.81 -22.30
N VAL A 335 6.99 15.32 -23.52
CA VAL A 335 5.87 15.87 -24.29
C VAL A 335 5.18 14.73 -25.04
N ILE A 336 3.86 14.63 -24.89
CA ILE A 336 3.00 13.60 -25.50
C ILE A 336 1.90 14.19 -26.39
#